data_AF-A0A379MQR8-F1
#
_entry.id   AF-A0A379MQR8-F1
#
_cell.length_a   1.000
_cell.length_b   1.000
_cell.length_c   1.000
_cell.angle_alpha   90.00
_cell.angle_beta   90.00
_cell.angle_gamma   90.00
#
_symmetry.space_group_name_H-M   'P 1'
#
loop_
_entity.id
_entity.type
_entity.pdbx_description
1 polymer ?
#
loop_
_entity_poly.entity_id
_entity_poly.type
_entity_poly.pdbx_seq_one_letter_code
_entity_poly.pdbx_strand_id
1 'polypeptide(L)'
;MIILAQEFMQRMGYGEQPYIIFQHSDIDRKHMHIVSVRVDENGQEIPYRFDLKRAIAHCREMEQKYGLHPPTKSDTKQEIAELKRVDYPAGNVKEQVKRTARTLIERYNVRSLSELNTLLELYNIRIDEVKGVTEKGPYHGLMYGALNDNG
;
A
#
# COMPACT_ATOMS: atom_id res chain seq x y z
N MET A 1 -6.23 -19.80 -6.45
CA MET A 1 -5.19 -18.76 -6.61
C MET A 1 -4.30 -19.02 -7.83
N ILE A 2 -3.75 -20.22 -8.02
CA ILE A 2 -2.95 -20.56 -9.23
C ILE A 2 -3.70 -20.27 -10.54
N ILE A 3 -4.98 -20.68 -10.63
CA ILE A 3 -5.83 -20.43 -11.80
C ILE A 3 -5.98 -18.92 -12.12
N LEU A 4 -6.04 -18.06 -11.09
CA LEU A 4 -6.14 -16.61 -11.28
C LEU A 4 -4.85 -16.05 -11.88
N ALA A 5 -3.69 -16.45 -11.33
CA ALA A 5 -2.39 -16.00 -11.83
C ALA A 5 -2.15 -16.46 -13.28
N GLN A 6 -2.50 -17.71 -13.60
CA GLN A 6 -2.40 -18.25 -14.96
C GLN A 6 -3.28 -17.49 -15.96
N GLU A 7 -4.55 -17.25 -15.63
CA GLU A 7 -5.44 -16.46 -16.50
C GLU A 7 -4.95 -15.02 -16.66
N PHE A 8 -4.44 -14.40 -15.60
CA PHE A 8 -3.86 -13.06 -15.67
C PHE A 8 -2.66 -13.01 -16.62
N MET A 9 -1.74 -13.97 -16.52
CA MET A 9 -0.58 -14.07 -17.42
C MET A 9 -1.01 -14.28 -18.88
N GLN A 10 -2.00 -15.14 -19.13
CA GLN A 10 -2.54 -15.36 -20.46
C GLN A 10 -3.11 -14.07 -21.06
N ARG A 11 -3.95 -13.35 -20.30
CA ARG A 11 -4.59 -12.10 -20.74
C ARG A 11 -3.58 -10.98 -20.97
N MET A 12 -2.51 -10.96 -20.17
CA MET A 12 -1.43 -9.98 -20.33
C MET A 12 -0.48 -10.29 -21.49
N GLY A 13 -0.63 -11.44 -22.16
CA GLY A 13 0.24 -11.86 -23.26
C GLY A 13 1.56 -12.50 -22.81
N TYR A 14 1.67 -12.85 -21.52
CA TYR A 14 2.82 -13.52 -20.93
C TYR A 14 2.53 -15.00 -20.62
N GLY A 15 1.46 -15.57 -21.18
CA GLY A 15 1.03 -16.95 -20.91
C GLY A 15 2.09 -18.01 -21.24
N GLU A 16 2.81 -17.80 -22.34
CA GLU A 16 3.89 -18.68 -22.81
C GLU A 16 5.25 -18.33 -22.21
N GLN A 17 5.32 -17.34 -21.33
CA GLN A 17 6.57 -16.92 -20.70
C GLN A 17 6.90 -17.79 -19.48
N PRO A 18 8.19 -18.05 -19.20
CA PRO A 18 8.56 -18.58 -17.90
C PRO A 18 8.29 -17.53 -16.82
N TYR A 19 7.59 -17.94 -15.76
CA TYR A 19 7.31 -17.08 -14.62
C TYR A 19 7.37 -17.81 -13.29
N ILE A 20 7.64 -17.05 -12.23
CA ILE A 20 7.60 -17.47 -10.84
C ILE A 20 6.47 -16.74 -10.14
N ILE A 21 5.65 -17.48 -9.39
CA ILE A 21 4.59 -16.92 -8.55
C ILE A 21 4.98 -17.13 -7.10
N PHE A 22 5.04 -16.05 -6.33
CA PHE A 22 5.26 -16.10 -4.90
C PHE A 22 4.04 -15.57 -4.15
N GLN A 23 3.46 -16.39 -3.26
CA GLN A 23 2.28 -16.02 -2.48
C GLN A 23 2.68 -15.68 -1.04
N HIS A 24 2.28 -14.49 -0.61
CA HIS A 24 2.43 -13.99 0.74
C HIS A 24 1.14 -14.17 1.56
N SER A 25 1.31 -14.54 2.82
CA SER A 25 0.25 -14.63 3.84
C SER A 25 0.71 -14.09 5.20
N ASP A 26 1.72 -13.24 5.18
CA ASP A 26 2.36 -12.57 6.32
C ASP A 26 1.56 -11.37 6.83
N ILE A 27 0.47 -10.99 6.15
CA ILE A 27 -0.51 -9.97 6.55
C ILE A 27 -1.93 -10.50 6.32
N ASP A 28 -2.94 -9.83 6.90
CA ASP A 28 -4.37 -10.22 6.81
C ASP A 28 -4.87 -10.43 5.37
N ARG A 29 -4.25 -9.77 4.39
CA ARG A 29 -4.52 -10.00 2.97
C ARG A 29 -3.48 -10.93 2.34
N LYS A 30 -3.96 -12.03 1.75
CA LYS A 30 -3.13 -12.83 0.85
C LYS A 30 -2.84 -12.04 -0.43
N HIS A 31 -1.59 -11.99 -0.84
CA HIS A 31 -1.18 -11.33 -2.09
C HIS A 31 -0.13 -12.17 -2.81
N MET A 32 -0.04 -11.99 -4.12
CA MET A 32 0.90 -12.74 -4.96
C MET A 32 1.78 -11.77 -5.74
N HIS A 33 3.07 -12.08 -5.83
CA HIS A 33 3.99 -11.49 -6.80
C HIS A 33 4.18 -12.46 -7.95
N ILE A 34 4.09 -11.96 -9.18
CA ILE A 34 4.39 -12.72 -10.38
C ILE A 34 5.57 -12.04 -11.05
N VAL A 35 6.63 -12.80 -11.33
CA VAL A 35 7.83 -12.32 -12.01
C VAL A 35 8.00 -13.14 -13.28
N SER A 36 8.15 -12.47 -14.41
CA SER A 36 8.28 -13.06 -15.74
C SER A 36 9.31 -12.30 -16.55
N VAL A 37 9.76 -12.89 -17.66
CA VAL A 37 10.55 -12.19 -18.68
C VAL A 37 9.63 -11.58 -19.75
N ARG A 38 10.16 -10.58 -20.48
CA ARG A 38 9.43 -9.80 -21.51
C ARG A 38 9.98 -10.04 -22.92
N VAL A 39 10.48 -11.24 -23.16
CA VAL A 39 11.09 -11.61 -24.43
C VAL A 39 10.50 -12.94 -24.83
N ASP A 40 9.93 -13.01 -26.03
CA ASP A 40 9.33 -14.23 -26.54
C ASP A 40 10.37 -15.30 -26.92
N GLU A 41 9.90 -16.49 -27.30
CA GLU A 41 10.74 -17.61 -27.74
C GLU A 41 11.61 -17.29 -28.97
N ASN A 42 11.27 -16.25 -29.73
CA ASN A 42 12.01 -15.79 -30.90
C ASN A 42 12.99 -14.67 -30.57
N GLY A 43 13.13 -14.30 -29.29
CA GLY A 43 13.99 -13.20 -28.86
C GLY A 43 13.40 -11.81 -29.09
N GLN A 44 12.11 -11.69 -29.38
CA GLN A 44 11.43 -10.42 -29.63
C GLN A 44 10.81 -9.86 -28.35
N GLU A 45 10.80 -8.53 -28.24
CA GLU A 45 10.18 -7.86 -27.11
C GLU A 45 8.65 -8.05 -27.11
N ILE A 46 8.09 -8.44 -25.96
CA ILE A 46 6.64 -8.46 -25.76
C ILE A 46 6.15 -7.02 -25.55
N PRO A 47 5.17 -6.53 -26.34
CA PRO A 47 4.69 -5.15 -26.24
C PRO A 47 4.14 -4.79 -24.86
N TYR A 48 4.72 -3.76 -24.24
CA TYR A 48 4.35 -3.30 -22.89
C TYR A 48 3.44 -2.06 -22.87
N ARG A 49 3.03 -1.58 -24.05
CA ARG A 49 2.26 -0.34 -24.15
C ARG A 49 0.96 -0.47 -23.36
N PHE A 50 0.77 0.45 -22.44
CA PHE A 50 -0.41 0.51 -21.55
C PHE A 50 -0.60 -0.71 -20.65
N ASP A 51 0.47 -1.45 -20.31
CA ASP A 51 0.39 -2.65 -19.47
C ASP A 51 -0.36 -2.41 -18.16
N LEU A 52 -0.11 -1.29 -17.46
CA LEU A 52 -0.84 -0.97 -16.23
C LEU A 52 -2.35 -0.84 -16.48
N LYS A 53 -2.75 -0.16 -17.56
CA LYS A 53 -4.16 0.05 -17.89
C LYS A 53 -4.84 -1.26 -18.27
N ARG A 54 -4.16 -2.09 -19.06
CA ARG A 54 -4.61 -3.43 -19.46
C ARG A 54 -4.73 -4.37 -18.24
N ALA A 55 -3.70 -4.39 -17.39
CA ALA A 55 -3.68 -5.19 -16.17
C ALA A 55 -4.87 -4.83 -15.26
N ILE A 56 -5.11 -3.54 -15.03
CA ILE A 56 -6.27 -3.08 -14.25
C ILE A 56 -7.58 -3.54 -14.90
N ALA A 57 -7.75 -3.36 -16.22
CA ALA A 57 -8.96 -3.78 -16.92
C ALA A 57 -9.21 -5.29 -16.78
N HIS A 58 -8.19 -6.13 -16.99
CA HIS A 58 -8.28 -7.57 -16.81
C HIS A 58 -8.56 -7.97 -15.36
N CYS A 59 -7.96 -7.30 -14.38
CA CYS A 59 -8.31 -7.51 -12.97
C CYS A 59 -9.80 -7.22 -12.71
N ARG A 60 -10.36 -6.14 -13.25
CA ARG A 60 -11.80 -5.82 -13.09
C ARG A 60 -12.71 -6.88 -13.71
N GLU A 61 -12.36 -7.39 -14.88
CA GLU A 61 -13.09 -8.48 -15.53
C GLU A 61 -13.00 -9.78 -14.72
N MET A 62 -11.82 -10.11 -14.21
CA MET A 62 -11.60 -11.29 -13.37
C MET A 62 -12.30 -11.18 -12.02
N GLU A 63 -12.33 -9.99 -11.41
CA GLU A 63 -13.07 -9.71 -10.19
C GLU A 63 -14.55 -10.07 -10.36
N GLN A 64 -15.17 -9.66 -11.47
CA GLN A 64 -16.55 -10.01 -11.79
C GLN A 64 -16.72 -11.51 -12.04
N LYS A 65 -15.86 -12.09 -12.89
CA LYS A 65 -15.92 -13.52 -13.27
C LYS A 65 -15.82 -14.46 -12.07
N TYR A 66 -14.96 -14.13 -11.12
CA TYR A 66 -14.65 -14.98 -9.96
C TYR A 66 -15.32 -14.52 -8.66
N GLY A 67 -16.16 -13.48 -8.70
CA GLY A 67 -16.80 -12.92 -7.51
C GLY A 67 -15.80 -12.36 -6.48
N LEU A 68 -14.67 -11.83 -6.93
CA LEU A 68 -13.64 -11.25 -6.05
C LEU A 68 -14.05 -9.85 -5.62
N HIS A 69 -13.53 -9.42 -4.46
CA HIS A 69 -13.80 -8.08 -3.97
C HIS A 69 -12.99 -7.05 -4.78
N PRO A 70 -13.66 -6.17 -5.53
CA PRO A 70 -12.96 -5.09 -6.21
C PRO A 70 -12.33 -4.17 -5.17
N PRO A 71 -11.11 -3.63 -5.39
CA PRO A 71 -10.62 -2.53 -4.58
C PRO A 71 -11.65 -1.41 -4.62
N THR A 72 -12.21 -1.09 -3.45
CA THR A 72 -13.20 -0.03 -3.24
C THR A 72 -12.61 1.27 -3.77
N LYS A 73 -13.41 2.07 -4.47
CA LYS A 73 -13.01 3.47 -4.69
C LYS A 73 -12.87 4.08 -3.30
N SER A 74 -11.73 4.67 -3.00
CA SER A 74 -11.55 5.34 -1.72
C SER A 74 -12.55 6.49 -1.63
N ASP A 75 -13.57 6.34 -0.79
CA ASP A 75 -14.36 7.47 -0.37
C ASP A 75 -13.58 8.15 0.77
N THR A 76 -12.92 9.26 0.42
CA THR A 76 -12.16 10.08 1.35
C THR A 76 -12.93 10.37 2.64
N LYS A 77 -14.25 10.64 2.55
CA LYS A 77 -15.06 10.97 3.73
C LYS A 77 -15.27 9.75 4.62
N GLN A 78 -15.55 8.61 4.01
CA GLN A 78 -15.74 7.37 4.75
C GLN A 78 -14.43 6.90 5.41
N GLU A 79 -13.31 6.95 4.69
CA GLU A 79 -12.00 6.54 5.23
C GLU A 79 -11.56 7.41 6.41
N ILE A 80 -11.80 8.72 6.35
CA ILE A 80 -11.52 9.62 7.49
C ILE A 80 -12.48 9.31 8.65
N ALA A 81 -13.77 9.08 8.38
CA ALA A 81 -14.74 8.76 9.43
C ALA A 81 -14.46 7.42 10.13
N GLU A 82 -13.82 6.47 9.45
CA GLU A 82 -13.41 5.18 9.99
C GLU A 82 -12.11 5.24 10.79
N LEU A 83 -11.37 6.36 10.76
CA LEU A 83 -10.16 6.53 11.56
C LEU A 83 -10.50 6.50 13.05
N LYS A 84 -9.74 5.70 13.79
CA LYS A 84 -9.78 5.62 15.24
C LYS A 84 -8.52 6.25 15.81
N ARG A 85 -8.65 6.85 16.99
CA ARG A 85 -7.48 7.25 17.78
C ARG A 85 -6.58 6.04 18.00
N VAL A 86 -5.27 6.26 17.98
CA VAL A 86 -4.30 5.21 18.27
C VAL A 86 -4.48 4.75 19.71
N ASP A 87 -4.69 3.44 19.87
CA ASP A 87 -4.81 2.76 21.15
C ASP A 87 -3.51 2.00 21.41
N TYR A 88 -2.63 2.58 22.22
CA TYR A 88 -1.35 1.97 22.57
C TYR A 88 -1.51 0.61 23.28
N PRO A 89 -2.36 0.48 24.33
CA PRO A 89 -2.67 -0.80 24.97
C PRO A 89 -3.15 -1.92 24.03
N ALA A 90 -3.90 -1.59 22.97
CA ALA A 90 -4.40 -2.59 22.02
C ALA A 90 -3.30 -3.24 21.13
N GLY A 91 -2.07 -2.74 21.15
CA GLY A 91 -0.96 -3.29 20.37
C GLY A 91 -1.01 -2.92 18.88
N ASN A 92 -0.09 -3.45 18.06
CA ASN A 92 0.03 -3.08 16.63
C ASN A 92 0.15 -1.57 16.36
N VAL A 93 0.71 -0.81 17.31
CA VAL A 93 0.78 0.66 17.31
C VAL A 93 1.38 1.21 16.02
N LYS A 94 2.45 0.57 15.51
CA LYS A 94 3.09 0.97 14.26
C LYS A 94 2.11 0.96 13.08
N GLU A 95 1.26 -0.07 12.98
CA GLU A 95 0.27 -0.15 11.89
C GLU A 95 -0.88 0.82 12.12
N GLN A 96 -1.32 1.01 13.37
CA GLN A 96 -2.33 2.02 13.70
C GLN A 96 -1.86 3.43 13.30
N VAL A 97 -0.65 3.83 13.73
CA VAL A 97 -0.03 5.12 13.39
C VAL A 97 0.14 5.26 11.88
N LYS A 98 0.70 4.25 11.21
CA LYS A 98 0.92 4.26 9.77
C LYS A 98 -0.38 4.44 9.00
N ARG A 99 -1.44 3.70 9.36
CA ARG A 99 -2.75 3.79 8.71
C ARG A 99 -3.31 5.20 8.84
N THR A 100 -3.36 5.73 10.05
CA THR A 100 -3.91 7.06 10.33
C THR A 100 -3.09 8.16 9.67
N ALA A 101 -1.77 8.17 9.85
CA ALA A 101 -0.90 9.19 9.25
C ALA A 101 -0.95 9.17 7.73
N ARG A 102 -0.91 7.99 7.10
CA ARG A 102 -1.03 7.87 5.65
C ARG A 102 -2.37 8.42 5.15
N THR A 103 -3.48 8.02 5.77
CA THR A 103 -4.81 8.52 5.38
C THR A 103 -4.88 10.04 5.50
N LEU A 104 -4.41 10.63 6.59
CA LEU A 104 -4.45 12.09 6.75
C LEU A 104 -3.58 12.81 5.71
N ILE A 105 -2.37 12.32 5.44
CA ILE A 105 -1.47 12.90 4.43
C ILE A 105 -2.04 12.78 3.01
N GLU A 106 -2.63 11.64 2.66
CA GLU A 106 -3.18 11.40 1.32
C GLU A 106 -4.50 12.16 1.07
N ARG A 107 -5.26 12.45 2.13
CA ARG A 107 -6.60 13.05 2.03
C ARG A 107 -6.63 14.54 2.32
N TYR A 108 -5.70 15.08 3.10
CA TYR A 108 -5.58 16.50 3.40
C TYR A 108 -4.39 17.13 2.68
N ASN A 109 -4.57 18.34 2.15
CA ASN A 109 -3.52 19.08 1.44
C ASN A 109 -2.60 19.83 2.41
N VAL A 110 -1.98 19.09 3.33
CA VAL A 110 -1.16 19.64 4.40
C VAL A 110 0.13 20.26 3.85
N ARG A 111 0.46 21.49 4.27
CA ARG A 111 1.61 22.26 3.76
C ARG A 111 2.72 22.49 4.78
N SER A 112 2.55 22.04 6.02
CA SER A 112 3.57 22.16 7.06
C SER A 112 3.48 21.04 8.10
N LEU A 113 4.56 20.81 8.85
CA LEU A 113 4.59 19.82 9.94
C LEU A 113 3.62 20.19 11.08
N SER A 114 3.47 21.48 11.37
CA SER A 114 2.54 21.97 12.40
C SER A 114 1.08 21.70 12.03
N GLU A 115 0.72 21.94 10.77
CA GLU A 115 -0.61 21.62 10.24
C GLU A 115 -0.87 20.10 10.27
N LEU A 116 0.16 19.30 9.95
CA LEU A 116 0.07 17.84 10.04
C LEU A 116 -0.14 17.39 11.50
N ASN A 117 0.62 17.94 12.45
CA ASN A 117 0.48 17.63 13.87
C ASN A 117 -0.92 17.99 14.39
N THR A 118 -1.48 19.12 13.94
CA THR A 118 -2.84 19.52 14.32
C THR A 118 -3.87 18.45 13.95
N LEU A 119 -3.71 17.81 12.79
CA LEU A 119 -4.58 16.70 12.37
C LEU A 119 -4.28 15.41 13.13
N LEU A 120 -3.00 15.08 13.32
CA LEU A 120 -2.57 13.83 13.94
C LEU A 120 -2.90 13.75 15.43
N GLU A 121 -2.83 14.87 16.15
CA GLU A 121 -3.13 14.92 17.59
C GLU A 121 -4.60 14.59 17.88
N LEU A 122 -5.52 14.85 16.94
CA LEU A 122 -6.93 14.40 17.02
C LEU A 122 -7.05 12.88 17.16
N TYR A 123 -6.03 12.16 16.68
CA TYR A 123 -5.93 10.70 16.64
C TYR A 123 -4.85 10.13 17.58
N ASN A 124 -4.40 10.90 18.58
CA ASN A 124 -3.36 10.51 19.53
C ASN A 124 -2.02 10.19 18.86
N ILE A 125 -1.64 10.96 17.84
CA ILE A 125 -0.35 10.85 17.17
C ILE A 125 0.34 12.21 17.19
N ARG A 126 1.65 12.21 17.38
CA ARG A 126 2.50 13.39 17.20
C ARG A 126 3.71 13.06 16.34
N ILE A 127 4.12 14.01 15.52
CA ILE A 127 5.39 13.96 14.79
C ILE A 127 6.33 15.02 15.34
N ASP A 128 7.54 14.61 15.69
CA ASP A 128 8.62 15.51 16.04
C ASP A 128 9.78 15.36 15.05
N GLU A 129 10.35 16.49 14.65
CA GLU A 129 11.58 16.51 13.85
C GLU A 129 12.76 16.15 14.76
N VAL A 130 13.52 15.12 14.39
CA VAL A 130 14.66 14.64 15.15
C VAL A 130 15.95 14.79 14.35
N LYS A 131 16.98 15.31 15.02
CA LYS A 131 18.33 15.50 14.46
C LYS A 131 19.34 15.00 15.46
N GLY A 132 20.39 14.35 14.98
CA GLY A 132 21.46 13.88 15.86
C GLY A 132 22.63 13.30 15.09
N VAL A 133 23.57 12.71 15.83
CA VAL A 133 24.76 12.07 15.28
C VAL A 133 24.81 10.64 15.78
N THR A 134 25.05 9.71 14.86
CA THR A 134 25.28 8.29 15.15
C THR A 134 26.70 7.91 14.73
N GLU A 135 27.15 6.70 15.07
CA GLU A 135 28.42 6.15 14.55
C GLU A 135 28.47 6.11 13.01
N LYS A 136 27.31 6.06 12.34
CA LYS A 136 27.17 6.07 10.88
C LYS A 136 27.08 7.47 10.28
N GLY A 137 27.18 8.52 11.10
CA GLY A 137 27.09 9.92 10.68
C GLY A 137 25.85 10.66 11.21
N PRO A 138 25.67 11.93 10.80
CA PRO A 138 24.51 12.73 11.19
C PRO A 138 23.22 12.17 10.58
N TYR A 139 22.12 12.24 11.34
CA TYR A 139 20.79 11.92 10.85
C TYR A 139 19.85 13.10 11.05
N HIS A 140 18.87 13.18 10.15
CA HIS A 140 17.77 14.12 10.21
C HIS A 140 16.53 13.37 9.74
N GLY A 141 15.52 13.26 10.61
CA GLY A 141 14.32 12.49 10.34
C GLY A 141 13.12 12.96 11.13
N LEU A 142 12.06 12.18 11.05
CA LEU A 142 10.80 12.40 11.77
C LEU A 142 10.55 11.21 12.70
N MET A 143 10.19 11.51 13.94
CA MET A 143 9.77 10.52 14.93
C MET A 143 8.26 10.61 15.11
N TYR A 144 7.57 9.48 14.98
CA TYR A 144 6.13 9.38 15.25
C TYR A 144 5.93 8.81 16.65
N GLY A 145 5.23 9.56 17.51
CA GLY A 145 4.84 9.14 18.85
C GLY A 145 3.34 8.86 18.94
N ALA A 146 2.97 7.82 19.68
CA ALA A 146 1.59 7.62 20.12
C ALA A 146 1.39 8.35 21.45
N LEU A 147 0.36 9.19 21.53
CA LEU A 147 0.00 9.98 22.71
C LEU A 147 -0.95 9.20 23.60
N ASN A 148 -1.00 9.56 24.89
CA ASN A 148 -2.02 9.09 25.81
C ASN A 148 -2.96 10.26 26.19
N ASP A 149 -3.93 10.04 27.06
CA ASP A 149 -4.90 11.08 27.44
C ASP A 149 -4.28 12.29 28.15
N ASN A 150 -3.01 12.20 28.59
CA ASN A 150 -2.26 13.28 29.21
C ASN A 150 -1.37 14.07 28.23
N GLY A 151 -1.42 13.73 26.93
CA GLY A 151 -0.47 14.21 25.92
C GLY A 151 0.76 13.34 25.86
#